data_AF-A0A1B6K0J8-F1
#
_entry.id   AF-A0A1B6K0J8-F1
#
_cell.length_a   1.000
_cell.length_b   1.000
_cell.length_c   1.000
_cell.angle_alpha   90.00
_cell.angle_beta   90.00
_cell.angle_gamma   90.00
#
_symmetry.space_group_name_H-M   'P 1'
#
loop_
_entity.id
_entity.type
_entity.pdbx_description
1 polymer ?
#
loop_
_entity_poly.entity_id
_entity_poly.type
_entity_poly.pdbx_seq_one_letter_code
_entity_poly.pdbx_strand_id
1 'polypeptide(L)'
;NYPPSIIERAKAKNKICKQITKKDNPKYLTTVTIPYVKGTSEKIRKINYKFNIRTVFKSENNIRSYLTKLKPKNKHQETKNVIYKIDCGCNKTYIGQTSRPVEIRVKEHIYNYKKENIEKSKLVEHAVKENHHIKFESSSVVFKESSWAKKNK
;
A
#
# COMPACT_ATOMS: atom_id res chain seq x y z
N ASN A 1 -43.93 -17.51 8.69
CA ASN A 1 -43.91 -18.63 7.72
C ASN A 1 -43.87 -18.10 6.31
N TYR A 2 -42.86 -18.47 5.53
CA TYR A 2 -42.67 -17.97 4.17
C TYR A 2 -43.50 -18.81 3.17
N PRO A 3 -44.09 -18.22 2.12
CA PRO A 3 -44.90 -18.97 1.14
C PRO A 3 -44.11 -20.11 0.48
N PRO A 4 -44.68 -21.33 0.38
CA PRO A 4 -44.02 -22.49 -0.25
C PRO A 4 -43.56 -22.21 -1.69
N SER A 5 -44.33 -21.43 -2.44
CA SER A 5 -44.05 -21.07 -3.84
C SER A 5 -42.70 -20.35 -4.02
N ILE A 6 -42.27 -19.55 -3.05
CA ILE A 6 -41.00 -18.83 -3.14
C ILE A 6 -39.82 -19.77 -2.81
N ILE A 7 -40.01 -20.69 -1.86
CA ILE A 7 -39.02 -21.72 -1.52
C ILE A 7 -38.78 -22.64 -2.71
N GLU A 8 -39.85 -23.07 -3.40
CA GLU A 8 -39.78 -23.92 -4.58
C GLU A 8 -39.09 -23.22 -5.75
N ARG A 9 -39.40 -21.94 -6.02
CA ARG A 9 -38.69 -21.14 -7.03
C ARG A 9 -37.20 -21.00 -6.74
N ALA A 10 -36.83 -20.78 -5.47
CA ALA A 10 -35.43 -20.68 -5.07
C ALA A 10 -34.69 -22.03 -5.23
N LYS A 11 -35.34 -23.14 -4.87
CA LYS A 11 -34.82 -24.50 -5.09
C LYS A 11 -34.66 -24.82 -6.58
N ALA A 12 -35.63 -24.45 -7.42
CA ALA A 12 -35.57 -24.65 -8.87
C ALA A 12 -34.43 -23.85 -9.52
N LYS A 13 -34.26 -22.57 -9.16
CA LYS A 13 -33.11 -21.76 -9.60
C LYS A 13 -31.76 -22.37 -9.20
N ASN A 14 -31.64 -22.85 -7.97
CA ASN A 14 -30.42 -23.53 -7.50
C ASN A 14 -30.15 -24.85 -8.24
N LYS A 15 -31.19 -25.62 -8.58
CA LYS A 15 -31.06 -26.87 -9.35
C LYS A 15 -30.61 -26.61 -10.79
N ILE A 16 -31.05 -25.51 -11.41
CA ILE A 16 -30.62 -25.08 -12.75
C ILE A 16 -29.15 -24.65 -12.72
N CYS A 17 -28.73 -23.80 -11.77
CA CYS A 17 -27.32 -23.39 -11.63
C CYS A 17 -26.37 -24.57 -11.38
N LYS A 18 -26.76 -25.56 -10.57
CA LYS A 18 -25.96 -26.77 -10.32
C LYS A 18 -25.82 -27.70 -11.52
N GLN A 19 -26.74 -27.65 -12.48
CA GLN A 19 -26.66 -28.47 -13.69
C GLN A 19 -25.75 -27.82 -14.75
N ILE A 20 -25.70 -26.48 -14.81
CA ILE A 20 -24.79 -25.74 -15.70
C ILE A 20 -23.31 -25.98 -15.34
N THR A 21 -22.99 -26.29 -14.08
CA THR A 21 -21.63 -26.59 -13.61
C THR A 21 -21.19 -28.05 -13.81
N LYS A 22 -22.03 -28.93 -14.38
CA LYS A 22 -21.73 -30.36 -14.64
C LYS A 22 -21.41 -30.67 -16.12
N LYS A 23 -21.06 -29.67 -16.93
CA LYS A 23 -20.34 -29.95 -18.19
C LYS A 23 -18.87 -30.15 -17.83
N ASP A 24 -18.30 -31.27 -18.26
CA ASP A 24 -16.91 -31.67 -18.04
C ASP A 24 -15.98 -30.45 -18.03
N ASN A 25 -15.30 -30.19 -16.91
CA ASN A 25 -14.34 -29.11 -16.84
C ASN A 25 -13.27 -29.39 -17.90
N PRO A 26 -13.19 -28.63 -19.01
CA PRO A 26 -12.10 -28.83 -19.93
C PRO A 26 -10.82 -28.50 -19.15
N LYS A 27 -9.84 -29.41 -19.18
CA LYS A 27 -8.52 -29.16 -18.59
C LYS A 27 -7.87 -28.00 -19.37
N TYR A 28 -8.04 -26.79 -18.86
CA TYR A 28 -7.38 -25.61 -19.41
C TYR A 28 -5.89 -25.69 -19.15
N LEU A 29 -5.07 -25.31 -20.12
CA LEU A 29 -3.61 -25.27 -20.00
C LEU A 29 -3.16 -24.13 -19.09
N THR A 30 -3.82 -22.98 -19.17
CA THR A 30 -3.53 -21.82 -18.32
C THR A 30 -4.75 -20.92 -18.15
N THR A 31 -4.70 -20.01 -17.17
CA THR A 31 -5.74 -19.01 -16.94
C THR A 31 -5.16 -17.60 -17.08
N VAL A 32 -5.77 -16.78 -17.94
CA VAL A 32 -5.40 -15.38 -18.16
C VAL A 32 -6.51 -14.49 -17.63
N THR A 33 -6.13 -13.44 -16.89
CA THR A 33 -7.07 -12.42 -16.38
C THR A 33 -6.90 -11.14 -17.19
N ILE A 34 -7.97 -10.64 -17.79
CA ILE A 34 -7.97 -9.40 -18.58
C ILE A 34 -9.08 -8.44 -18.13
N PRO A 35 -8.94 -7.12 -18.33
CA PRO A 35 -10.03 -6.18 -18.16
C PRO A 35 -11.16 -6.44 -19.16
N TYR A 36 -12.41 -6.25 -18.74
CA TYR A 36 -13.54 -6.33 -19.67
C TYR A 36 -13.60 -5.06 -20.53
N VAL A 37 -13.42 -5.24 -21.84
CA VAL A 37 -13.59 -4.19 -22.86
C VAL A 37 -14.59 -4.73 -23.87
N LYS A 38 -15.77 -4.10 -23.94
CA LYS A 38 -16.87 -4.52 -24.81
C LYS A 38 -16.40 -4.66 -26.26
N GLY A 39 -16.66 -5.81 -26.86
CA GLY A 39 -16.31 -6.15 -28.24
C GLY A 39 -14.90 -6.73 -28.42
N THR A 40 -13.91 -6.32 -27.63
CA THR A 40 -12.51 -6.80 -27.74
C THR A 40 -12.26 -8.00 -26.84
N SER A 41 -12.67 -7.91 -25.57
CA SER A 41 -12.42 -8.94 -24.57
C SER A 41 -13.10 -10.29 -24.88
N GLU A 42 -14.24 -10.24 -25.55
CA GLU A 42 -15.02 -11.39 -25.99
C GLU A 42 -14.37 -12.08 -27.20
N LYS A 43 -13.79 -11.30 -28.12
CA LYS A 43 -12.97 -11.83 -29.22
C LYS A 43 -11.73 -12.53 -28.68
N ILE A 44 -11.04 -11.91 -27.72
CA ILE A 44 -9.89 -12.51 -27.04
C ILE A 44 -10.29 -13.81 -26.35
N ARG A 45 -11.40 -13.83 -25.60
CA ARG A 45 -11.92 -15.06 -24.98
C ARG A 45 -12.20 -16.17 -26.00
N LYS A 46 -12.77 -15.81 -27.16
CA LYS A 46 -13.08 -16.76 -28.24
C LYS A 46 -11.83 -17.35 -28.88
N ILE A 47 -10.78 -16.54 -29.07
CA ILE A 47 -9.48 -16.99 -29.57
C ILE A 47 -8.83 -17.92 -28.54
N ASN A 48 -8.75 -17.49 -27.28
CA ASN A 48 -8.14 -18.23 -26.18
C ASN A 48 -8.83 -19.58 -25.92
N TYR A 49 -10.14 -19.68 -26.14
CA TYR A 49 -10.89 -20.93 -26.03
C TYR A 49 -10.37 -22.00 -27.00
N LYS A 50 -9.94 -21.64 -28.21
CA LYS A 50 -9.36 -22.58 -29.19
C LYS A 50 -8.02 -23.16 -28.72
N PHE A 51 -7.31 -22.43 -27.87
CA PHE A 51 -6.01 -22.82 -27.31
C PHE A 51 -6.12 -23.42 -25.91
N ASN A 52 -7.32 -23.80 -25.45
CA ASN A 52 -7.56 -24.29 -24.08
C ASN A 52 -7.07 -23.32 -22.99
N ILE A 53 -7.11 -22.01 -23.24
CA ILE A 53 -6.76 -20.97 -22.27
C ILE A 53 -8.04 -20.41 -21.65
N ARG A 54 -8.16 -20.51 -20.33
CA ARG A 54 -9.28 -19.93 -19.59
C ARG A 54 -9.09 -18.41 -19.49
N THR A 55 -10.02 -17.64 -20.05
CA THR A 55 -10.01 -16.18 -19.90
C THR A 55 -11.01 -15.74 -18.84
N VAL A 56 -10.55 -15.01 -17.83
CA VAL A 56 -11.39 -14.45 -16.75
C VAL A 56 -11.37 -12.94 -16.86
N PHE A 57 -12.55 -12.32 -16.74
CA PHE A 57 -12.66 -10.87 -16.77
C PHE A 57 -12.57 -10.29 -15.36
N LYS A 58 -11.78 -9.22 -15.23
CA LYS A 58 -11.67 -8.43 -14.00
C LYS A 58 -12.10 -6.99 -14.31
N SER A 59 -12.80 -6.35 -13.38
CA SER A 59 -13.02 -4.90 -13.43
C SER A 59 -11.79 -4.19 -12.87
N GLU A 60 -11.27 -3.21 -13.60
CA GLU A 60 -10.15 -2.37 -13.13
C GLU A 60 -10.60 -1.45 -12.00
N ASN A 61 -11.78 -0.86 -12.15
CA ASN A 61 -12.36 0.09 -11.21
C ASN A 61 -13.57 -0.54 -10.52
N ASN A 62 -13.38 -1.02 -9.29
CA ASN A 62 -14.50 -1.46 -8.47
C ASN A 62 -15.16 -0.24 -7.79
N ILE A 63 -16.48 -0.27 -7.63
CA ILE A 63 -17.27 0.78 -6.95
C ILE A 63 -16.65 1.12 -5.59
N ARG A 64 -16.17 0.09 -4.88
CA ARG A 64 -15.42 0.24 -3.64
C ARG A 64 -14.24 1.21 -3.80
N SER A 65 -13.34 1.02 -4.77
CA SER A 65 -12.17 1.88 -4.96
C SER A 65 -12.51 3.34 -5.25
N TYR A 66 -13.67 3.60 -5.89
CA TYR A 66 -14.16 4.95 -6.14
C TYR A 66 -14.76 5.56 -4.87
N LEU A 67 -15.60 4.80 -4.16
CA LEU A 67 -16.34 5.28 -2.99
C LEU A 67 -15.55 5.22 -1.68
N THR A 68 -14.51 4.40 -1.57
CA THR A 68 -13.75 4.20 -0.31
C THR A 68 -12.45 4.99 -0.26
N LYS A 69 -12.05 5.72 -1.30
CA LYS A 69 -10.92 6.67 -1.25
C LYS A 69 -11.34 8.00 -0.60
N LEU A 70 -12.03 7.93 0.55
CA LEU A 70 -12.55 9.11 1.26
C LEU A 70 -11.45 9.93 1.94
N LYS A 71 -10.30 9.32 2.23
CA LYS A 71 -9.17 10.02 2.86
C LYS A 71 -8.17 10.45 1.78
N PRO A 72 -7.80 11.74 1.72
CA PRO A 72 -6.72 12.17 0.84
C PRO A 72 -5.43 11.41 1.20
N LYS A 73 -4.59 11.16 0.19
CA LYS A 73 -3.25 10.60 0.44
C LYS A 73 -2.51 11.55 1.37
N ASN A 74 -2.21 11.09 2.58
CA ASN A 74 -1.50 11.91 3.55
C ASN A 74 -0.02 11.91 3.17
N LYS A 75 0.46 13.00 2.55
CA LYS A 75 1.86 13.16 2.15
C LYS A 75 2.84 12.93 3.32
N HIS A 76 2.45 13.30 4.55
CA HIS A 76 3.28 13.03 5.73
C HIS A 76 3.43 11.54 6.05
N GLN A 77 2.53 10.67 5.58
CA GLN A 77 2.71 9.22 5.73
C GLN A 77 3.76 8.65 4.78
N GLU A 78 4.09 9.34 3.69
CA GLU A 78 5.09 8.89 2.73
C GLU A 78 6.50 8.91 3.32
N THR A 79 6.77 9.81 4.29
CA THR A 79 8.06 9.95 4.96
C THR A 79 8.12 9.30 6.35
N LYS A 80 7.17 8.40 6.68
CA LYS A 80 7.22 7.59 7.90
C LYS A 80 8.08 6.34 7.72
N ASN A 81 8.65 5.87 8.82
CA ASN A 81 9.42 4.62 8.90
C ASN A 81 10.64 4.63 7.97
N VAL A 82 11.36 5.74 8.01
CA VAL A 82 12.52 6.00 7.14
C VAL A 82 13.78 6.19 7.95
N ILE A 83 14.90 5.97 7.29
CA ILE A 83 16.22 6.42 7.72
C ILE A 83 16.44 7.78 7.08
N TYR A 84 16.75 8.78 7.90
CA TYR A 84 17.00 10.15 7.47
C TYR A 84 18.39 10.60 7.89
N LYS A 85 18.89 11.61 7.18
CA LYS A 85 20.15 12.27 7.50
C LYS A 85 19.96 13.77 7.73
N ILE A 86 20.77 14.34 8.62
CA ILE A 86 20.87 15.77 8.87
C ILE A 86 22.36 16.13 8.89
N ASP A 87 22.74 17.12 8.09
CA ASP A 87 24.13 17.55 8.00
C ASP A 87 24.44 18.63 9.05
N CYS A 88 25.69 18.61 9.53
CA CYS A 88 26.23 19.61 10.42
C CYS A 88 27.27 20.49 9.69
N GLY A 89 27.48 21.72 10.15
CA GLY A 89 28.51 22.62 9.62
C GLY A 89 29.95 22.07 9.69
N CYS A 90 30.19 21.06 10.53
CA CYS A 90 31.50 20.44 10.73
C CYS A 90 31.78 19.23 9.83
N ASN A 91 31.11 19.13 8.67
CA ASN A 91 31.19 18.00 7.73
C ASN A 91 30.81 16.63 8.30
N LYS A 92 30.24 16.57 9.50
CA LYS A 92 29.64 15.36 10.07
C LYS A 92 28.15 15.31 9.70
N THR A 93 27.66 14.11 9.48
CA THR A 93 26.23 13.86 9.20
C THR A 93 25.66 12.96 10.29
N TYR A 94 24.52 13.36 10.84
CA TYR A 94 23.74 12.50 11.71
C TYR A 94 22.80 11.64 10.88
N ILE A 95 22.78 10.34 11.17
CA ILE A 95 21.85 9.39 10.57
C ILE A 95 20.98 8.80 11.66
N GLY A 96 19.66 8.88 11.48
CA GLY A 96 18.69 8.40 12.44
C GLY A 96 17.57 7.62 11.77
N GLN A 97 16.97 6.69 12.51
CA GLN A 97 15.71 6.04 12.14
C GLN A 97 14.53 6.79 12.79
N THR A 98 13.41 6.90 12.07
CA THR A 98 12.18 7.47 12.63
C THR A 98 10.94 6.69 12.17
N SER A 99 10.05 6.40 13.12
CA SER A 99 8.69 5.92 12.83
C SER A 99 7.72 7.07 12.55
N ARG A 100 8.01 8.26 13.08
CA ARG A 100 7.31 9.50 12.79
C ARG A 100 7.71 10.05 11.41
N PRO A 101 6.89 10.88 10.76
CA PRO A 101 7.29 11.63 9.57
C PRO A 101 8.56 12.43 9.85
N VAL A 102 9.47 12.51 8.88
CA VAL A 102 10.76 13.22 9.04
C VAL A 102 10.56 14.66 9.49
N GLU A 103 9.60 15.39 8.89
CA GLU A 103 9.28 16.77 9.25
C GLU A 103 8.96 16.94 10.75
N ILE A 104 8.21 15.98 11.32
CA ILE A 104 7.87 16.01 12.74
C ILE A 104 9.12 15.73 13.58
N ARG A 105 9.93 14.75 13.19
CA ARG A 105 11.18 14.41 13.89
C ARG A 105 12.17 15.57 13.88
N VAL A 106 12.29 16.29 12.76
CA VAL A 106 13.13 17.50 12.65
C VAL A 106 12.63 18.61 13.58
N LYS A 107 11.31 18.85 13.64
CA LYS A 107 10.73 19.83 14.58
C LYS A 107 11.04 19.49 16.04
N GLU A 108 10.98 18.21 16.42
CA GLU A 108 11.37 17.76 17.76
C GLU A 108 12.85 18.04 18.05
N HIS A 109 13.73 17.79 17.08
CA HIS A 109 15.15 18.10 17.23
C HIS A 109 15.40 19.60 17.37
N ILE A 110 14.75 20.45 16.57
CA ILE A 110 14.83 21.91 16.69
C ILE A 110 14.34 22.35 18.07
N TYR A 111 13.23 21.80 18.54
CA TYR A 111 12.71 22.10 19.88
C TYR A 111 13.70 21.71 20.98
N ASN A 112 14.27 20.51 20.90
CA ASN A 112 15.26 20.05 21.88
C ASN A 112 16.57 20.86 21.81
N TYR A 113 16.97 21.30 20.62
CA TYR A 113 18.13 22.18 20.42
C TYR A 113 17.91 23.53 21.10
N LYS A 114 16.75 24.17 20.88
CA LYS A 114 16.37 25.44 21.53
C LYS A 114 16.25 25.34 23.05
N LYS A 115 15.95 24.16 23.58
CA LYS A 115 15.83 23.89 25.02
C LYS A 115 17.09 23.28 25.63
N GLU A 116 18.15 23.07 24.84
CA GLU A 116 19.39 22.43 25.25
C GLU A 116 19.18 21.08 25.95
N ASN A 117 18.16 20.32 25.52
CA ASN A 117 17.83 19.01 26.08
C ASN A 117 18.76 17.93 25.50
N ILE A 118 19.99 17.87 26.02
CA ILE A 118 21.07 16.97 25.59
C ILE A 118 20.66 15.49 25.67
N GLU A 119 19.97 15.08 26.75
CA GLU A 119 19.59 13.69 27.00
C GLU A 119 18.65 13.09 25.94
N LYS A 120 17.83 13.95 25.30
CA LYS A 120 16.79 13.52 24.36
C LYS A 120 17.29 13.37 22.93
N SER A 121 18.47 13.91 22.60
CA SER A 121 18.98 13.88 21.23
C SER A 121 20.49 13.98 21.17
N LYS A 122 21.11 12.92 20.63
CA LYS A 122 22.54 12.88 20.28
C LYS A 122 22.96 14.02 19.32
N LEU A 123 22.04 14.47 18.46
CA LEU A 123 22.25 15.64 17.59
C LEU A 123 22.48 16.90 18.41
N VAL A 124 21.62 17.13 19.41
CA VAL A 124 21.69 18.30 20.28
C VAL A 124 22.93 18.22 21.16
N GLU A 125 23.23 17.03 21.70
CA GLU A 125 24.46 16.79 22.45
C GLU A 125 25.70 17.20 21.65
N HIS A 126 25.82 16.75 20.39
CA HIS A 126 26.93 17.12 19.52
C HIS A 126 27.00 18.64 19.28
N ALA A 127 25.87 19.27 18.98
CA ALA A 127 25.85 20.69 18.66
C ALA A 127 26.16 21.58 19.86
N VAL A 128 25.71 21.21 21.07
CA VAL A 128 26.02 21.94 22.30
C VAL A 128 27.48 21.73 22.73
N LYS A 129 27.98 20.47 22.69
CA LYS A 129 29.36 20.16 23.11
C LYS A 129 30.42 20.73 22.17
N GLU A 130 30.20 20.62 20.86
CA GLU A 130 31.16 21.10 19.85
C GLU A 130 30.84 22.55 19.38
N ASN A 131 29.82 23.19 19.97
CA ASN A 131 29.34 24.52 19.61
C ASN A 131 29.13 24.72 18.08
N HIS A 132 28.45 23.76 17.45
CA HIS A 132 28.25 23.71 16.01
C HIS A 132 26.81 24.03 15.60
N HIS A 133 26.67 24.60 14.40
CA HIS A 133 25.37 24.86 13.79
C HIS A 133 24.88 23.67 12.96
N ILE A 134 23.70 23.14 13.30
CA ILE A 134 23.05 22.05 12.57
C ILE A 134 22.20 22.63 11.43
N LYS A 135 22.35 22.09 10.22
CA LYS A 135 21.55 22.46 9.05
C LYS A 135 20.26 21.64 9.01
N PHE A 136 19.26 22.02 9.82
CA PHE A 136 17.98 21.31 9.89
C PHE A 136 17.20 21.32 8.55
N GLU A 137 17.37 22.36 7.74
CA GLU A 137 16.72 22.50 6.44
C GLU A 137 17.23 21.50 5.40
N SER A 138 18.46 21.01 5.54
CA SER A 138 19.04 20.02 4.62
C SER A 138 18.67 18.58 4.96
N SER A 139 17.68 18.37 5.84
CA SER A 139 17.23 17.03 6.20
C SER A 139 16.72 16.27 4.99
N SER A 140 17.18 15.03 4.81
CA SER A 140 16.79 14.21 3.66
C SER A 140 16.57 12.76 4.03
N VAL A 141 15.68 12.10 3.29
CA VAL A 141 15.42 10.66 3.42
C VAL A 141 16.52 9.90 2.68
N VAL A 142 17.23 9.04 3.39
CA VAL A 142 18.28 8.18 2.81
C VAL A 142 17.66 6.89 2.31
N PHE A 143 16.78 6.29 3.11
CA PHE A 143 16.23 4.99 2.81
C PHE A 143 14.84 4.81 3.42
N LYS A 144 13.96 4.13 2.69
CA LYS A 144 12.62 3.76 3.16
C LYS A 144 12.45 2.25 3.03
N GLU A 145 12.30 1.59 4.17
CA GLU A 145 12.08 0.16 4.21
C GLU A 145 10.64 -0.17 3.81
N SER A 146 10.47 -1.11 2.88
CA SER A 146 9.15 -1.55 2.42
C SER A 146 8.48 -2.48 3.42
N SER A 147 9.28 -3.22 4.21
CA SER A 147 8.81 -4.27 5.12
C SER A 147 8.93 -3.91 6.60
N TRP A 148 8.47 -2.71 6.99
CA TRP A 148 8.58 -2.27 8.39
C TRP A 148 7.93 -3.23 9.40
N ALA A 149 6.79 -3.84 9.04
CA ALA A 149 6.08 -4.75 9.94
C ALA A 149 6.87 -6.00 10.38
N LYS A 150 7.98 -6.36 9.71
CA LYS A 150 8.76 -7.56 10.02
C LYS A 150 9.88 -7.33 11.07
N LYS A 151 10.24 -6.07 11.35
CA LYS A 151 11.46 -5.74 12.13
C LYS A 151 11.21 -5.52 13.63
N ASN A 152 9.96 -5.37 14.07
CA ASN A 152 9.58 -5.20 15.48
C ASN A 152 8.80 -6.39 16.06
N LYS A 153 9.01 -7.59 15.50
CA LYS A 153 8.51 -8.83 16.10
C LYS A 153 9.59 -9.49 16.94
#